data_AF-A0A4R5CMA2-F1
#
_entry.id   AF-A0A4R5CMA2-F1
#
_cell.length_a   1.000
_cell.length_b   1.000
_cell.length_c   1.000
_cell.angle_alpha   90.00
_cell.angle_beta   90.00
_cell.angle_gamma   90.00
#
_symmetry.space_group_name_H-M   'P 1'
#
loop_
_entity.id
_entity.type
_entity.pdbx_description
1 polymer ?
#
loop_
_entity_poly.entity_id
_entity_poly.type
_entity_poly.pdbx_seq_one_letter_code
_entity_poly.pdbx_strand_id
1 'polypeptide(L)' 'MARSNLTATGPAVGGECIGPSGVAQSRGAPRVVSTSPQSHDLATAGRLCTASEELTGVRFLSR' A
#
# COMPACT_ATOMS: atom_id res chain seq x y z
N MET A 1 -15.90 13.87 -21.40
CA MET A 1 -14.81 13.34 -20.55
C MET A 1 -15.25 13.40 -19.09
N ALA A 2 -15.78 12.30 -18.54
CA ALA A 2 -16.17 12.24 -17.14
C ALA A 2 -14.93 12.13 -16.26
N ARG A 3 -14.69 13.13 -15.40
CA ARG A 3 -13.66 13.06 -14.37
C ARG A 3 -14.22 12.24 -13.21
N SER A 4 -13.88 10.96 -13.13
CA SER A 4 -14.13 10.18 -11.91
C SER A 4 -13.32 10.80 -10.77
N ASN A 5 -14.01 11.34 -9.78
CA ASN A 5 -13.44 11.72 -8.50
C ASN A 5 -13.30 10.46 -7.64
N LEU A 6 -12.15 9.79 -7.67
CA LEU A 6 -11.86 8.78 -6.66
C LEU A 6 -11.79 9.48 -5.30
N THR A 7 -12.85 9.38 -4.51
CA THR A 7 -12.75 9.60 -3.06
C THR A 7 -12.03 8.38 -2.49
N ALA A 8 -11.28 8.54 -1.38
CA ALA A 8 -10.55 7.45 -0.73
C ALA A 8 -11.44 6.35 -0.11
N THR A 9 -12.71 6.27 -0.52
CA THR A 9 -13.78 5.46 0.06
C THR A 9 -14.26 4.35 -0.89
N GLY A 10 -13.60 4.15 -2.02
CA GLY A 10 -13.89 3.04 -2.93
C GLY A 10 -13.34 1.70 -2.44
N PRO A 11 -13.86 0.56 -2.92
CA PRO A 11 -13.33 -0.75 -2.57
C PRO A 11 -11.91 -0.91 -3.10
N ALA A 12 -10.95 -1.10 -2.18
CA ALA A 12 -9.61 -1.55 -2.50
C ALA A 12 -9.56 -3.08 -2.43
N VAL A 13 -8.84 -3.70 -3.35
CA VAL A 13 -8.69 -5.17 -3.46
C VAL A 13 -7.60 -5.70 -2.51
N GLY A 14 -6.85 -4.79 -1.88
CA GLY A 14 -5.72 -5.11 -1.01
C GLY A 14 -4.41 -5.21 -1.79
N GLY A 15 -3.32 -4.67 -1.24
CA GLY A 15 -2.02 -4.59 -1.91
C GLY A 15 -1.83 -3.38 -2.83
N GLU A 16 -2.90 -2.61 -3.11
CA GLU A 16 -2.81 -1.38 -3.89
C GLU A 16 -2.22 -0.22 -3.07
N CYS A 17 -1.37 0.57 -3.70
CA CYS A 17 -0.91 1.84 -3.14
C CYS A 17 -1.75 2.98 -3.72
N ILE A 18 -2.39 3.77 -2.84
CA ILE A 18 -3.24 4.90 -3.24
C ILE A 18 -2.52 6.20 -2.90
N GLY A 19 -2.37 7.08 -3.89
CA GLY A 19 -1.69 8.37 -3.74
C GLY A 19 -2.30 9.48 -4.61
N PRO A 20 -1.92 10.75 -4.38
CA PRO A 20 -2.40 11.87 -5.19
C PRO A 20 -1.94 11.80 -6.65
N SER A 21 -2.81 12.20 -7.58
CA SER A 21 -2.56 12.13 -9.03
C SER A 21 -1.57 13.17 -9.58
N GLY A 22 -1.16 14.15 -8.79
CA GLY A 22 -0.28 15.26 -9.20
C GLY A 22 1.20 14.90 -9.23
N VAL A 23 2.03 15.84 -9.68
CA VAL A 23 3.49 15.66 -9.80
C VAL A 23 4.07 15.25 -8.44
N ALA A 24 4.90 14.21 -8.46
CA ALA A 24 5.51 13.62 -7.28
C ALA A 24 4.50 13.28 -6.16
N GLN A 25 3.25 12.99 -6.52
CA GLN A 25 2.18 12.66 -5.57
C GLN A 25 1.87 13.81 -4.60
N SER A 26 2.14 15.07 -4.97
CA SER A 26 2.03 16.22 -4.07
C SER A 26 0.60 16.70 -3.80
N ARG A 27 -0.31 16.60 -4.78
CA ARG A 27 -1.71 17.07 -4.73
C ARG A 27 -2.56 16.31 -5.76
N GLY A 28 -3.88 16.50 -5.72
CA GLY A 28 -4.82 15.93 -6.70
C GLY A 28 -5.70 14.84 -6.10
N ALA A 29 -6.54 14.23 -6.94
CA ALA A 29 -7.45 13.18 -6.49
C ALA A 29 -6.68 11.88 -6.19
N PRO A 30 -7.14 11.07 -5.21
CA PRO A 30 -6.67 9.71 -5.00
C PRO A 30 -6.67 8.87 -6.28
N ARG A 31 -5.63 8.07 -6.49
CA ARG A 31 -5.54 7.07 -7.56
C ARG A 31 -4.59 5.96 -7.14
N VAL A 32 -4.71 4.78 -7.76
CA VAL A 32 -3.67 3.75 -7.71
C VAL A 32 -2.37 4.29 -8.32
N VAL A 33 -1.29 4.20 -7.56
CA VAL A 33 0.06 4.63 -7.94
C VAL A 33 1.04 3.46 -7.78
N SER A 34 2.07 3.44 -8.62
CA SER A 34 3.18 2.50 -8.49
C SER A 34 4.17 3.00 -7.44
N THR A 35 4.68 2.08 -6.62
CA THR A 35 5.77 2.33 -5.66
C THR A 35 7.06 1.64 -6.10
N SER A 36 8.11 1.72 -5.29
CA SER A 36 9.40 1.11 -5.62
C SER A 36 9.27 -0.41 -5.81
N PRO A 37 10.08 -1.03 -6.70
CA PRO A 37 10.06 -2.49 -6.89
C PRO A 37 10.33 -3.26 -5.59
N GLN A 38 11.17 -2.71 -4.71
CA GLN A 38 11.52 -3.31 -3.42
C GLN A 38 10.30 -3.47 -2.50
N SER A 39 9.32 -2.57 -2.61
CA SER A 39 8.08 -2.64 -1.80
C SER A 39 7.21 -3.85 -2.18
N HIS A 40 7.47 -4.48 -3.33
CA HIS A 40 6.74 -5.66 -3.80
C HIS A 40 7.52 -6.98 -3.58
N ASP A 41 8.71 -6.94 -2.95
CA ASP A 41 9.48 -8.15 -2.66
C ASP A 41 8.89 -8.91 -1.45
N LEU A 42 8.20 -10.00 -1.75
CA LEU A 42 7.57 -10.86 -0.75
C LEU A 42 8.56 -11.56 0.19
N ALA A 43 9.77 -11.87 -0.26
CA ALA A 43 10.79 -12.49 0.58
C ALA A 43 11.31 -11.48 1.62
N THR A 44 11.51 -10.24 1.20
CA THR A 44 11.86 -9.15 2.11
C THR A 44 10.71 -8.82 3.06
N ALA A 45 9.46 -8.76 2.57
CA ALA A 45 8.28 -8.56 3.41
C ALA A 45 8.12 -9.65 4.48
N GLY A 46 8.32 -10.92 4.11
CA GLY A 46 8.27 -12.05 5.04
C GLY A 46 9.33 -11.95 6.14
N ARG A 47 10.58 -11.66 5.78
CA ARG A 47 11.67 -11.47 6.76
C ARG A 47 11.39 -10.31 7.71
N LEU A 48 10.88 -9.19 7.19
CA LEU A 48 10.51 -8.04 8.00
C LEU A 48 9.36 -8.36 8.96
N CYS A 49 8.37 -9.13 8.50
CA CYS A 49 7.27 -9.59 9.33
C CYS A 49 7.79 -10.44 10.49
N THR A 50 8.62 -11.46 10.22
CA THR A 50 9.23 -12.31 11.26
C THR A 50 10.03 -11.48 12.27
N ALA A 51 10.89 -10.57 11.81
CA ALA A 51 11.66 -9.71 12.71
C ALA A 51 10.77 -8.81 13.56
N SER A 52 9.66 -8.31 13.01
CA SER A 52 8.70 -7.47 13.74
C SER A 52 7.97 -8.27 14.82
N GLU A 53 7.59 -9.51 14.53
CA GLU A 53 6.99 -10.41 15.51
C GLU A 53 7.94 -10.72 16.68
N GLU A 54 9.22 -11.00 16.38
CA GLU A 54 10.25 -11.25 17.39
C GLU A 54 10.51 -10.02 18.26
N LEU A 55 10.61 -8.83 17.65
CA LEU A 55 10.88 -7.58 18.35
C LEU A 55 9.73 -7.13 19.23
N THR A 56 8.49 -7.46 18.86
CA THR A 56 7.29 -6.99 19.58
C THR A 56 6.64 -8.06 20.46
N GLY A 57 6.99 -9.34 20.27
CA GLY A 57 6.30 -10.46 20.91
C GLY A 57 4.88 -10.70 20.39
N VAL A 58 4.41 -9.94 19.39
CA VAL A 58 3.11 -10.09 18.76
C VAL A 58 3.22 -11.07 17.61
N ARG A 59 2.28 -12.02 17.50
CA ARG A 59 2.23 -12.98 16.38
C ARG A 59 1.04 -12.68 15.48
N PHE A 60 1.27 -12.71 14.18
CA PHE A 60 0.18 -12.73 13.22
C PHE A 60 -0.49 -14.10 13.26
N LEU A 61 -1.78 -14.13 13.53
CA LEU A 61 -2.57 -15.35 13.46
C LEU A 61 -2.98 -15.54 12.01
N SER A 62 -2.42 -16.57 11.35
CA SER A 62 -3.00 -17.05 10.10
C SER A 62 -4.40 -17.57 10.40
N ARG A 63 -5.41 -16.85 9.92
CA ARG A 63 -6.82 -17.27 10.01
C ARG A 63 -7.11 -18.42 9.05
#